data_AF-A0A956DQ24-F1
#
_entry.id   AF-A0A956DQ24-F1
#
_cell.length_a   1.000
_cell.length_b   1.000
_cell.length_c   1.000
_cell.angle_alpha   90.00
_cell.angle_beta   90.00
_cell.angle_gamma   90.00
#
_symmetry.space_group_name_H-M   'P 1'
#
loop_
_entity.id
_entity.type
_entity.pdbx_description
1 polymer ?
#
loop_
_entity_poly.entity_id
_entity_poly.type
_entity_poly.pdbx_seq_one_letter_code
_entity_poly.pdbx_strand_id
1 'polypeptide(L)'
;MAARITPPILLGLAVSVIAGACTVLDEDIHSPLPEDYPGGGGVGAGASTGGQVGGGSVTGGDLPCEVADVLAAHCDGCHAVGVQPSLRNHAELTSPSTTDPAKTMAEVSLARMQDTASPMPPDGTPPASDVQVFADWIAAGLPTGDCGSGAGGMGPNPFDVDPVCTSGQTWNSGSDGGESMYPGQACNDCHQTEKPDAIFTFAGTVYPTAHEPDDCLGAAGAQIEIVDDAGAVTTTTTNGSGNFTLNGSFAFPVKVRVIAGGKSLPMVTALQPADGDCNLCHTQNGADDAPGRIILPY
;
A
#
# COMPACT_ATOMS: atom_id res chain seq x y z
N MET A 1 -30.77 60.81 -30.67
CA MET A 1 -31.54 60.46 -31.88
C MET A 1 -31.82 58.97 -31.83
N ALA A 2 -33.05 58.61 -31.43
CA ALA A 2 -33.53 57.24 -31.41
C ALA A 2 -34.35 57.00 -32.68
N ALA A 3 -34.06 55.93 -33.42
CA ALA A 3 -34.88 55.47 -34.54
C ALA A 3 -35.47 54.10 -34.17
N ARG A 4 -36.79 54.06 -34.05
CA ARG A 4 -37.61 52.84 -34.06
C ARG A 4 -38.02 52.55 -35.51
N ILE A 5 -38.29 51.28 -35.84
CA ILE A 5 -39.48 50.75 -36.56
C ILE A 5 -39.15 49.36 -37.18
N THR A 6 -39.62 48.32 -36.46
CA THR A 6 -40.35 47.06 -36.82
C THR A 6 -40.07 46.19 -38.09
N PRO A 7 -40.38 44.86 -38.03
CA PRO A 7 -39.82 43.74 -38.83
C PRO A 7 -40.78 43.17 -39.91
N PRO A 8 -40.39 42.06 -40.60
CA PRO A 8 -41.34 41.05 -41.10
C PRO A 8 -41.09 39.65 -40.46
N ILE A 9 -42.11 39.04 -39.84
CA ILE A 9 -43.07 38.04 -40.39
C ILE A 9 -42.52 36.60 -40.40
N LEU A 10 -43.20 35.81 -39.55
CA LEU A 10 -43.25 34.35 -39.41
C LEU A 10 -43.34 33.59 -40.74
N LEU A 11 -42.58 32.49 -40.84
CA LEU A 11 -43.06 31.28 -41.50
C LEU A 11 -42.61 30.07 -40.66
N GLY A 12 -43.59 29.41 -40.03
CA GLY A 12 -43.37 28.16 -39.32
C GLY A 12 -43.31 26.97 -40.27
N LEU A 13 -42.64 25.89 -39.85
CA LEU A 13 -43.03 24.54 -40.24
C LEU A 13 -42.56 23.50 -39.22
N ALA A 14 -43.55 22.79 -38.70
CA ALA A 14 -43.57 21.38 -38.30
C ALA A 14 -42.50 20.81 -37.34
N VAL A 15 -42.96 20.60 -36.11
CA VAL A 15 -42.55 19.52 -35.20
C VAL A 15 -42.79 18.17 -35.87
N SER A 16 -41.79 17.30 -35.89
CA SER A 16 -41.98 15.86 -35.98
C SER A 16 -41.16 15.17 -34.90
N VAL A 17 -41.87 14.78 -33.85
CA VAL A 17 -41.47 13.76 -32.88
C VAL A 17 -41.55 12.42 -33.60
N ILE A 18 -40.43 11.70 -33.71
CA ILE A 18 -40.46 10.26 -33.97
C ILE A 18 -40.05 9.59 -32.67
N ALA A 19 -41.07 9.19 -31.92
CA ALA A 19 -40.97 8.11 -30.96
C ALA A 19 -40.91 6.79 -31.75
N GLY A 20 -39.83 6.04 -31.59
CA GLY A 20 -39.69 4.66 -32.01
C GLY A 20 -39.26 3.84 -30.82
N ALA A 21 -40.22 3.17 -30.19
CA ALA A 21 -39.98 2.20 -29.13
C ALA A 21 -39.64 0.82 -29.72
N CYS A 22 -38.77 0.10 -29.01
CA CYS A 22 -38.66 -1.36 -28.81
C CYS A 22 -38.78 -2.29 -30.05
N THR A 23 -37.72 -3.05 -30.35
CA THR A 23 -37.58 -4.46 -29.92
C THR A 23 -36.25 -5.09 -30.40
N VAL A 24 -35.50 -5.61 -29.42
CA VAL A 24 -34.57 -6.78 -29.33
C VAL A 24 -33.74 -7.25 -30.54
N LEU A 25 -32.42 -7.33 -30.34
CA LEU A 25 -31.57 -8.54 -30.29
C LEU A 25 -30.32 -8.13 -29.45
N ASP A 26 -30.22 -8.49 -28.17
CA ASP A 26 -29.47 -9.65 -27.64
C ASP A 26 -28.14 -9.92 -28.38
N GLU A 27 -27.02 -9.56 -27.74
CA GLU A 27 -25.95 -10.51 -27.41
C GLU A 27 -24.98 -9.92 -26.37
N ASP A 28 -24.75 -10.72 -25.34
CA ASP A 28 -24.08 -10.46 -24.07
C ASP A 28 -22.56 -10.31 -24.17
N ILE A 29 -21.97 -9.34 -23.44
CA ILE A 29 -20.69 -9.54 -22.73
C ILE A 29 -20.85 -8.98 -21.31
N HIS A 30 -21.72 -9.64 -20.55
CA HIS A 30 -21.62 -9.70 -19.10
C HIS A 30 -20.94 -11.03 -18.79
N SER A 31 -19.62 -11.03 -18.62
CA SER A 31 -18.94 -12.20 -18.07
C SER A 31 -18.90 -12.05 -16.55
N PRO A 32 -19.72 -12.80 -15.79
CA PRO A 32 -19.47 -12.98 -14.37
C PRO A 32 -18.18 -13.79 -14.23
N LEU A 33 -17.20 -13.22 -13.55
CA LEU A 33 -16.08 -14.00 -13.02
C LEU A 33 -16.66 -15.01 -12.02
N PRO A 34 -16.22 -16.29 -12.04
CA PRO A 34 -16.78 -17.31 -11.17
C PRO A 34 -16.39 -17.03 -9.71
N GLU A 35 -17.41 -16.78 -8.89
CA GLU A 35 -17.36 -16.95 -7.44
C GLU A 35 -17.26 -18.44 -7.13
N ASP A 36 -16.05 -18.99 -7.08
CA ASP A 36 -15.79 -20.32 -6.52
C ASP A 36 -14.36 -20.37 -5.95
N TYR A 37 -14.22 -20.05 -4.66
CA TYR A 37 -13.10 -20.50 -3.84
C TYR A 37 -13.48 -21.85 -3.21
N PRO A 38 -12.98 -23.00 -3.70
CA PRO A 38 -13.06 -24.24 -2.93
C PRO A 38 -11.90 -24.30 -1.94
N GLY A 39 -12.25 -24.36 -0.66
CA GLY A 39 -11.31 -24.70 0.40
C GLY A 39 -10.89 -26.18 0.36
N GLY A 40 -9.63 -26.41 0.72
CA GLY A 40 -9.17 -27.60 1.45
C GLY A 40 -8.67 -28.80 0.63
N GLY A 41 -7.43 -29.23 0.92
CA GLY A 41 -6.98 -30.58 0.58
C GLY A 41 -5.47 -30.78 0.64
N GLY A 42 -4.92 -31.09 1.82
CA GLY A 42 -3.50 -31.39 1.98
C GLY A 42 -3.06 -32.73 1.38
N VAL A 43 -1.81 -32.74 0.90
CA VAL A 43 -0.88 -33.87 0.72
C VAL A 43 0.51 -33.23 0.73
N GLY A 44 1.61 -33.76 1.25
CA GLY A 44 2.00 -35.02 1.84
C GLY A 44 3.52 -34.90 1.99
N ALA A 45 4.06 -35.35 3.13
CA ALA A 45 5.45 -35.17 3.52
C ALA A 45 6.46 -35.71 2.48
N GLY A 46 7.42 -34.86 2.09
CA GLY A 46 8.63 -35.23 1.36
C GLY A 46 9.85 -34.65 2.07
N ALA A 47 10.48 -35.45 2.94
CA ALA A 47 11.71 -35.09 3.61
C ALA A 47 12.87 -35.05 2.60
N SER A 48 13.52 -33.89 2.46
CA SER A 48 14.84 -33.78 1.84
C SER A 48 15.78 -33.04 2.80
N THR A 49 16.66 -33.82 3.42
CA THR A 49 17.79 -33.34 4.23
C THR A 49 18.89 -32.79 3.30
N GLY A 50 19.18 -31.49 3.42
CA GLY A 50 20.27 -30.85 2.68
C GLY A 50 20.72 -29.53 3.31
N GLY A 51 21.68 -29.61 4.23
CA GLY A 51 22.65 -28.59 4.65
C GLY A 51 22.22 -27.12 4.73
N GLN A 52 21.80 -26.67 5.92
CA GLN A 52 21.82 -25.25 6.30
C GLN A 52 23.26 -24.81 6.62
N VAL A 53 23.75 -23.82 5.88
CA VAL A 53 24.76 -22.88 6.37
C VAL A 53 24.01 -21.71 7.02
N GLY A 54 24.39 -21.37 8.25
CA GLY A 54 23.60 -20.56 9.16
C GLY A 54 23.31 -19.14 8.69
N GLY A 55 22.03 -18.87 8.43
CA GLY A 55 21.39 -17.58 8.68
C GLY A 55 20.55 -17.74 9.94
N GLY A 56 20.93 -17.07 11.03
CA GLY A 56 20.14 -17.10 12.26
C GLY A 56 18.84 -16.33 12.05
N SER A 57 17.74 -17.04 11.80
CA SER A 57 16.41 -16.51 12.08
C SER A 57 16.35 -16.20 13.57
N VAL A 58 16.42 -14.91 13.90
CA VAL A 58 16.02 -14.40 15.20
C VAL A 58 14.51 -14.61 15.31
N THR A 59 14.12 -15.74 15.87
CA THR A 59 12.76 -15.99 16.33
C THR A 59 12.42 -14.96 17.40
N GLY A 60 11.35 -14.18 17.18
CA GLY A 60 10.86 -13.12 18.08
C GLY A 60 10.54 -13.65 19.47
N GLY A 61 11.56 -13.66 20.33
CA GLY A 61 11.55 -14.22 21.67
C GLY A 61 12.64 -13.62 22.55
N ASP A 62 13.13 -12.42 22.23
CA ASP A 62 14.19 -11.72 22.96
C ASP A 62 13.69 -10.45 23.67
N LEU A 63 12.41 -10.10 23.52
CA LEU A 63 11.77 -8.95 24.17
C LEU A 63 10.85 -9.37 25.33
N PRO A 64 10.71 -8.53 26.38
CA PRO A 64 9.63 -8.67 27.36
C PRO A 64 8.26 -8.55 26.68
N CYS A 65 7.26 -9.34 27.11
CA CYS A 65 5.97 -9.39 26.43
C CYS A 65 5.25 -8.04 26.34
N GLU A 66 5.26 -7.26 27.41
CA GLU A 66 4.63 -5.93 27.41
C GLU A 66 5.25 -5.00 26.34
N VAL A 67 6.56 -5.14 26.08
CA VAL A 67 7.27 -4.37 25.04
C VAL A 67 6.91 -4.90 23.66
N ALA A 68 6.86 -6.24 23.51
CA ALA A 68 6.46 -6.88 22.25
C ALA A 68 5.02 -6.48 21.87
N ASP A 69 4.10 -6.42 22.83
CA ASP A 69 2.72 -6.00 22.63
C ASP A 69 2.62 -4.54 22.14
N VAL A 70 3.40 -3.63 22.73
CA VAL A 70 3.46 -2.22 22.29
C VAL A 70 3.97 -2.11 20.85
N LEU A 71 5.04 -2.84 20.51
CA LEU A 71 5.61 -2.83 19.17
C LEU A 71 4.66 -3.45 18.13
N ALA A 72 4.00 -4.56 18.47
CA ALA A 72 3.01 -5.19 17.61
C ALA A 72 1.80 -4.28 17.37
N ALA A 73 1.38 -3.53 18.38
CA ALA A 73 0.25 -2.62 18.28
C ALA A 73 0.54 -1.35 17.46
N HIS A 74 1.77 -0.81 17.56
CA HIS A 74 2.06 0.55 17.07
C HIS A 74 3.19 0.64 16.04
N CYS A 75 4.11 -0.33 16.00
CA CYS A 75 5.34 -0.22 15.22
C CYS A 75 5.37 -1.18 14.03
N ASP A 76 4.79 -2.37 14.17
CA ASP A 76 4.94 -3.46 13.21
C ASP A 76 4.41 -3.15 11.80
N GLY A 77 3.40 -2.31 11.67
CA GLY A 77 2.82 -1.96 10.37
C GLY A 77 3.79 -1.22 9.44
N CYS A 78 4.77 -0.49 10.01
CA CYS A 78 5.71 0.34 9.26
C CYS A 78 7.18 -0.05 9.49
N HIS A 79 7.53 -0.59 10.66
CA HIS A 79 8.90 -0.94 11.04
C HIS A 79 9.13 -2.45 11.02
N ALA A 80 8.56 -3.11 10.01
CA ALA A 80 8.80 -4.52 9.73
C ALA A 80 10.25 -4.77 9.29
N VAL A 81 10.69 -6.03 9.37
CA VAL A 81 11.99 -6.43 8.79
C VAL A 81 12.01 -6.05 7.30
N GLY A 82 13.18 -5.70 6.75
CA GLY A 82 13.28 -5.23 5.36
C GLY A 82 12.82 -3.78 5.13
N VAL A 83 12.04 -3.18 6.03
CA VAL A 83 11.86 -1.72 6.10
C VAL A 83 12.96 -1.16 7.00
N GLN A 84 13.69 -0.14 6.54
CA GLN A 84 14.73 0.49 7.35
C GLN A 84 14.19 1.75 8.04
N PRO A 85 14.26 1.85 9.38
CA PRO A 85 14.77 0.83 10.31
C PRO A 85 13.73 -0.22 10.70
N SER A 86 14.19 -1.47 10.83
CA SER A 86 13.42 -2.56 11.47
C SER A 86 13.50 -2.39 12.99
N LEU A 87 12.38 -2.54 13.70
CA LEU A 87 12.28 -2.30 15.15
C LEU A 87 11.59 -3.48 15.88
N ARG A 88 11.80 -4.71 15.39
CA ARG A 88 11.02 -5.88 15.80
C ARG A 88 11.68 -6.76 16.86
N ASN A 89 12.99 -6.65 17.05
CA ASN A 89 13.68 -7.46 18.04
C ASN A 89 14.60 -6.62 18.93
N HIS A 90 15.10 -7.25 20.00
CA HIS A 90 15.97 -6.60 20.97
C HIS A 90 17.26 -6.07 20.32
N ALA A 91 17.87 -6.87 19.44
CA ALA A 91 19.11 -6.48 18.77
C ALA A 91 18.95 -5.22 17.92
N GLU A 92 17.83 -5.09 17.19
CA GLU A 92 17.48 -3.93 16.39
C GLU A 92 17.24 -2.70 17.26
N LEU A 93 16.44 -2.85 18.31
CA LEU A 93 16.09 -1.76 19.23
C LEU A 93 17.29 -1.24 20.03
N THR A 94 18.25 -2.10 20.33
CA THR A 94 19.47 -1.74 21.06
C THR A 94 20.63 -1.31 20.16
N SER A 95 20.47 -1.40 18.84
CA SER A 95 21.47 -0.92 17.89
C SER A 95 21.57 0.63 17.90
N PRO A 96 22.75 1.21 17.59
CA PRO A 96 22.89 2.65 17.43
C PRO A 96 21.98 3.20 16.34
N SER A 97 21.39 4.39 16.57
CA SER A 97 20.53 5.02 15.57
C SER A 97 21.32 5.53 14.38
N THR A 98 20.74 5.37 13.19
CA THR A 98 21.25 5.94 11.94
C THR A 98 21.19 7.46 11.92
N THR A 99 20.28 8.07 12.68
CA THR A 99 20.09 9.52 12.74
C THR A 99 20.88 10.19 13.87
N ASP A 100 21.08 9.48 14.97
CA ASP A 100 21.91 9.92 16.11
C ASP A 100 22.63 8.69 16.70
N PRO A 101 23.86 8.39 16.25
CA PRO A 101 24.61 7.21 16.69
C PRO A 101 24.96 7.20 18.19
N ALA A 102 24.75 8.30 18.91
CA ALA A 102 24.91 8.36 20.36
C ALA A 102 23.73 7.76 21.13
N LYS A 103 22.62 7.47 20.44
CA LYS A 103 21.40 6.87 20.99
C LYS A 103 21.13 5.52 20.36
N THR A 104 20.45 4.67 21.11
CA THR A 104 19.84 3.44 20.60
C THR A 104 18.59 3.73 19.79
N MET A 105 18.17 2.78 18.96
CA MET A 105 16.89 2.89 18.25
C MET A 105 15.70 2.99 19.20
N ALA A 106 15.72 2.28 20.33
CA ALA A 106 14.70 2.39 21.37
C ALA A 106 14.59 3.84 21.92
N GLU A 107 15.71 4.50 22.20
CA GLU A 107 15.70 5.89 22.71
C GLU A 107 15.17 6.89 21.68
N VAL A 108 15.51 6.71 20.40
CA VAL A 108 14.96 7.55 19.32
C VAL A 108 13.47 7.27 19.11
N SER A 109 13.05 6.01 19.16
CA SER A 109 11.64 5.62 19.07
C SER A 109 10.81 6.21 20.20
N LEU A 110 11.29 6.19 21.45
CA LEU A 110 10.59 6.81 22.57
C LEU A 110 10.40 8.32 22.37
N ALA A 111 11.45 9.03 21.94
CA ALA A 111 11.37 10.46 21.67
C ALA A 111 10.32 10.78 20.59
N ARG A 112 10.20 9.91 19.59
CA ARG A 112 9.24 10.04 18.49
C ARG A 112 7.81 9.68 18.90
N MET A 113 7.62 8.67 19.75
CA MET A 113 6.31 8.37 20.34
C MET A 113 5.76 9.55 21.16
N GLN A 114 6.64 10.39 21.70
CA GLN A 114 6.30 11.57 22.50
C GLN A 114 6.21 12.87 21.67
N ASP A 115 6.58 12.85 20.38
CA ASP A 115 6.60 14.03 19.53
C ASP A 115 5.19 14.35 19.04
N THR A 116 4.62 15.45 19.53
CA THR A 116 3.28 15.92 19.13
C THR A 116 3.29 16.79 17.88
N ALA A 117 4.46 17.29 17.46
CA ALA A 117 4.62 18.08 16.24
C ALA A 117 4.86 17.19 15.02
N SER A 118 5.41 15.99 15.23
CA SER A 118 5.60 14.96 14.20
C SER A 118 5.39 13.58 14.82
N PRO A 119 4.13 13.23 15.16
CA PRO A 119 3.83 11.92 15.73
C PRO A 119 4.27 10.83 14.78
N MET A 120 4.70 9.70 15.34
CA MET A 120 5.06 8.51 14.57
C MET A 120 3.96 8.19 13.54
N PRO A 121 4.24 8.29 12.23
CA PRO A 121 3.27 7.89 11.20
C PRO A 121 2.90 6.41 11.36
N PRO A 122 1.64 6.00 11.11
CA PRO A 122 0.56 6.78 10.49
C PRO A 122 -0.36 7.54 11.45
N ASP A 123 -0.53 7.04 12.68
CA ASP A 123 -1.58 7.49 13.60
C ASP A 123 -1.03 8.50 14.60
N GLY A 124 -1.94 9.15 15.33
CA GLY A 124 -1.55 10.08 16.40
C GLY A 124 -0.65 9.43 17.45
N THR A 125 -0.13 10.24 18.38
CA THR A 125 0.70 9.74 19.49
C THR A 125 0.08 8.51 20.17
N PRO A 126 0.83 7.40 20.35
CA PRO A 126 0.35 6.21 21.04
C PRO A 126 -0.23 6.55 22.43
N PRO A 127 -1.09 5.68 22.98
CA PRO A 127 -1.61 5.85 24.33
C PRO A 127 -0.48 6.06 25.34
N ALA A 128 -0.68 6.97 26.30
CA ALA A 128 0.34 7.29 27.30
C ALA A 128 0.76 6.06 28.14
N SER A 129 -0.12 5.07 28.30
CA SER A 129 0.20 3.79 28.94
C SER A 129 1.29 3.03 28.19
N ASP A 130 1.21 3.01 26.87
CA ASP A 130 2.05 2.20 26.00
C ASP A 130 3.42 2.87 25.85
N VAL A 131 3.41 4.21 25.77
CA VAL A 131 4.63 5.04 25.88
C VAL A 131 5.33 4.78 27.22
N GLN A 132 4.60 4.66 28.32
CA GLN A 132 5.18 4.42 29.64
C GLN A 132 5.81 3.03 29.75
N VAL A 133 5.16 1.99 29.22
CA VAL A 133 5.73 0.62 29.15
C VAL A 133 7.08 0.64 28.44
N PHE A 134 7.16 1.32 27.30
CA PHE A 134 8.39 1.42 26.52
C PHE A 134 9.48 2.24 27.25
N ALA A 135 9.08 3.34 27.89
CA ALA A 135 9.99 4.18 28.68
C ALA A 135 10.57 3.45 29.90
N ASP A 136 9.74 2.69 30.62
CA ASP A 136 10.16 1.92 31.79
C ASP A 136 11.14 0.80 31.40
N TRP A 137 10.93 0.17 30.25
CA TRP A 137 11.85 -0.82 29.71
C TRP A 137 13.23 -0.22 29.35
N ILE A 138 13.25 0.96 28.72
CA ILE A 138 14.50 1.70 28.47
C ILE A 138 15.19 2.06 29.79
N ALA A 139 14.44 2.60 30.76
CA ALA A 139 14.97 2.98 32.07
C ALA A 139 15.51 1.76 32.87
N ALA A 140 14.94 0.58 32.66
CA ALA A 140 15.43 -0.68 33.23
C ALA A 140 16.72 -1.21 32.58
N GLY A 141 17.25 -0.52 31.57
CA GLY A 141 18.48 -0.91 30.88
C GLY A 141 18.26 -1.92 29.75
N LEU A 142 17.07 -1.90 29.13
CA LEU A 142 16.72 -2.72 27.97
C LEU A 142 16.93 -4.23 28.23
N PRO A 143 16.38 -4.82 29.30
CA PRO A 143 16.52 -6.25 29.55
C PRO A 143 15.86 -7.06 28.42
N THR A 144 16.49 -8.17 28.04
CA THR A 144 15.86 -9.16 27.16
C THR A 144 14.72 -9.87 27.90
N GLY A 145 13.72 -10.35 27.16
CA GLY A 145 12.66 -11.23 27.66
C GLY A 145 12.58 -12.52 26.87
N ASP A 146 11.57 -13.32 27.16
CA ASP A 146 11.24 -14.55 26.41
C ASP A 146 9.75 -14.55 26.09
N CYS A 147 9.31 -13.48 25.41
CA CYS A 147 7.97 -13.48 24.86
C CYS A 147 7.94 -14.38 23.63
N GLY A 148 7.56 -15.65 23.83
CA GLY A 148 7.41 -16.59 22.71
C GLY A 148 6.47 -16.03 21.64
N SER A 149 6.57 -16.55 20.42
CA SER A 149 5.84 -16.09 19.22
C SER A 149 4.31 -16.25 19.26
N GLY A 150 3.70 -16.36 20.44
CA GLY A 150 2.30 -16.71 20.67
C GLY A 150 1.68 -15.97 21.86
N ALA A 151 1.95 -14.67 22.00
CA ALA A 151 1.10 -13.64 22.61
C ALA A 151 1.86 -12.31 22.41
N GLY A 152 1.52 -11.53 21.38
CA GLY A 152 2.28 -10.33 21.02
C GLY A 152 3.50 -10.56 20.11
N GLY A 153 3.70 -11.80 19.63
CA GLY A 153 4.80 -12.11 18.73
C GLY A 153 4.61 -11.47 17.35
N MET A 154 5.57 -10.64 16.94
CA MET A 154 5.61 -10.07 15.58
C MET A 154 5.49 -11.21 14.56
N GLY A 155 4.46 -11.15 13.73
CA GLY A 155 4.28 -12.11 12.64
C GLY A 155 5.48 -12.11 11.68
N PRO A 156 5.65 -13.15 10.84
CA PRO A 156 6.71 -13.18 9.84
C PRO A 156 6.66 -11.91 9.00
N ASN A 157 7.84 -11.38 8.67
CA ASN A 157 7.95 -10.19 7.84
C ASN A 157 7.33 -10.46 6.47
N PRO A 158 6.33 -9.67 6.03
CA PRO A 158 5.74 -9.87 4.71
C PRO A 158 6.71 -9.59 3.55
N PHE A 159 7.83 -8.89 3.81
CA PHE A 159 8.91 -8.61 2.86
C PHE A 159 10.11 -9.58 2.97
N ASP A 160 10.02 -10.63 3.80
CA ASP A 160 11.02 -11.72 3.83
C ASP A 160 10.47 -12.95 3.12
N VAL A 161 10.08 -12.77 1.86
CA VAL A 161 9.49 -13.80 1.01
C VAL A 161 10.16 -13.81 -0.35
N ASP A 162 10.33 -14.98 -0.94
CA ASP A 162 10.82 -15.07 -2.31
C ASP A 162 9.79 -14.49 -3.30
N PRO A 163 10.24 -13.90 -4.42
CA PRO A 163 9.34 -13.46 -5.48
C PRO A 163 8.41 -14.57 -5.96
N VAL A 164 7.11 -14.26 -5.98
CA VAL A 164 6.07 -15.18 -6.43
C VAL A 164 4.93 -14.40 -7.08
N CYS A 165 4.34 -14.96 -8.13
CA CYS A 165 3.08 -14.44 -8.66
C CYS A 165 1.92 -15.15 -7.96
N THR A 166 1.36 -14.51 -6.94
CA THR A 166 0.40 -15.16 -6.02
C THR A 166 -0.91 -15.49 -6.71
N SER A 167 -1.34 -14.65 -7.65
CA SER A 167 -2.53 -14.90 -8.46
C SER A 167 -2.36 -16.10 -9.41
N GLY A 168 -1.11 -16.48 -9.72
CA GLY A 168 -0.81 -17.48 -10.74
C GLY A 168 -1.20 -17.04 -12.16
N GLN A 169 -1.57 -15.76 -12.34
CA GLN A 169 -2.03 -15.20 -13.59
C GLN A 169 -1.19 -13.98 -13.95
N THR A 170 -0.79 -13.90 -15.21
CA THR A 170 -0.04 -12.76 -15.73
C THR A 170 -0.87 -12.03 -16.79
N TRP A 171 -0.70 -10.71 -16.82
CA TRP A 171 -1.17 -9.84 -17.87
C TRP A 171 -0.64 -10.30 -19.23
N ASN A 172 -1.53 -10.40 -20.21
CA ASN A 172 -1.18 -10.90 -21.55
C ASN A 172 -1.85 -10.11 -22.68
N SER A 173 -2.55 -9.02 -22.36
CA SER A 173 -3.33 -8.23 -23.33
C SER A 173 -2.60 -6.97 -23.81
N GLY A 174 -1.30 -6.85 -23.51
CA GLY A 174 -0.45 -5.74 -23.95
C GLY A 174 -1.03 -4.37 -23.57
N SER A 175 -0.81 -3.37 -24.44
CA SER A 175 -1.29 -1.99 -24.25
C SER A 175 -2.79 -1.79 -24.49
N ASP A 176 -3.52 -2.83 -24.92
CA ASP A 176 -4.97 -2.74 -25.17
C ASP A 176 -5.81 -2.85 -23.88
N GLY A 177 -5.15 -2.99 -22.72
CA GLY A 177 -5.78 -3.20 -21.42
C GLY A 177 -6.40 -2.01 -20.72
N GLY A 178 -6.28 -0.81 -21.28
CA GLY A 178 -6.61 0.42 -20.56
C GLY A 178 -5.89 0.49 -19.20
N GLU A 179 -6.58 0.92 -18.15
CA GLU A 179 -6.00 1.07 -16.80
C GLU A 179 -5.58 -0.26 -16.14
N SER A 180 -5.91 -1.39 -16.74
CA SER A 180 -5.53 -2.73 -16.26
C SER A 180 -4.21 -3.23 -16.81
N MET A 181 -3.59 -2.48 -17.74
CA MET A 181 -2.36 -2.91 -18.41
C MET A 181 -1.14 -2.94 -17.48
N TYR A 182 -0.23 -3.86 -17.78
CA TYR A 182 1.11 -3.96 -17.19
C TYR A 182 1.19 -3.76 -15.66
N PRO A 183 0.46 -4.56 -14.85
CA PRO A 183 0.55 -4.48 -13.39
C PRO A 183 2.00 -4.61 -12.90
N GLY A 184 2.37 -3.80 -11.92
CA GLY A 184 3.73 -3.77 -11.36
C GLY A 184 4.70 -2.87 -12.11
N GLN A 185 4.42 -2.46 -13.35
CA GLN A 185 5.27 -1.52 -14.09
C GLN A 185 4.96 -0.06 -13.74
N ALA A 186 5.95 0.82 -13.96
CA ALA A 186 5.79 2.26 -13.83
C ALA A 186 4.87 2.79 -14.95
N CYS A 187 3.77 3.42 -14.55
CA CYS A 187 2.69 3.81 -15.47
C CYS A 187 3.08 5.04 -16.29
N ASN A 188 3.57 6.08 -15.61
CA ASN A 188 3.89 7.36 -16.22
C ASN A 188 5.24 7.33 -16.94
N ASP A 189 6.17 6.44 -16.58
CA ASP A 189 7.45 6.31 -17.29
C ASP A 189 7.26 6.08 -18.79
N CYS A 190 6.42 5.09 -19.14
CA CYS A 190 6.03 4.84 -20.53
C CYS A 190 5.08 5.92 -21.07
N HIS A 191 4.02 6.26 -20.31
CA HIS A 191 2.97 7.17 -20.80
C HIS A 191 3.51 8.59 -21.11
N GLN A 192 4.58 9.04 -20.47
CA GLN A 192 5.21 10.33 -20.80
C GLN A 192 5.64 10.43 -22.26
N THR A 193 6.00 9.31 -22.88
CA THR A 193 6.49 9.27 -24.26
C THR A 193 5.45 8.72 -25.24
N GLU A 194 4.71 7.68 -24.86
CA GLU A 194 3.81 6.97 -25.77
C GLU A 194 2.37 7.48 -25.74
N LYS A 195 1.92 7.98 -24.58
CA LYS A 195 0.53 8.39 -24.31
C LYS A 195 0.47 9.61 -23.37
N PRO A 196 1.03 10.77 -23.78
CA PRO A 196 1.14 11.94 -22.90
C PRO A 196 -0.21 12.55 -22.49
N ASP A 197 -1.30 12.17 -23.16
CA ASP A 197 -2.68 12.49 -22.80
C ASP A 197 -3.24 11.62 -21.66
N ALA A 198 -2.53 10.57 -21.24
CA ALA A 198 -2.91 9.62 -20.21
C ALA A 198 -1.89 9.58 -19.04
N ILE A 199 -1.42 10.75 -18.60
CA ILE A 199 -0.58 10.88 -17.40
C ILE A 199 -1.45 10.92 -16.15
N PHE A 200 -1.04 10.17 -15.13
CA PHE A 200 -1.72 10.09 -13.85
C PHE A 200 -1.03 10.92 -12.78
N THR A 201 -1.79 11.52 -11.87
CA THR A 201 -1.23 12.17 -10.68
C THR A 201 -0.70 11.13 -9.70
N PHE A 202 -1.46 10.05 -9.49
CA PHE A 202 -1.00 8.85 -8.79
C PHE A 202 -1.37 7.60 -9.59
N ALA A 203 -0.46 6.65 -9.73
CA ALA A 203 -0.74 5.35 -10.33
C ALA A 203 0.18 4.28 -9.76
N GLY A 204 -0.32 3.06 -9.64
CA GLY A 204 0.46 1.92 -9.18
C GLY A 204 -0.37 0.65 -9.09
N THR A 205 0.22 -0.38 -8.48
CA THR A 205 -0.40 -1.71 -8.35
C THR A 205 -0.27 -2.22 -6.93
N VAL A 206 -1.38 -2.71 -6.35
CA VAL A 206 -1.38 -3.38 -5.05
C VAL A 206 -1.34 -4.89 -5.23
N TYR A 207 -0.55 -5.58 -4.42
CA TYR A 207 -0.37 -7.03 -4.47
C TYR A 207 -0.72 -7.74 -3.15
N PRO A 208 -1.04 -9.03 -3.19
CA PRO A 208 -1.09 -9.86 -1.99
C PRO A 208 0.27 -10.03 -1.28
N THR A 209 1.39 -10.06 -2.03
CA THR A 209 2.72 -10.31 -1.46
C THR A 209 3.77 -9.30 -1.92
N ALA A 210 4.88 -9.20 -1.16
CA ALA A 210 5.85 -8.11 -1.24
C ALA A 210 6.72 -8.06 -2.49
N HIS A 211 6.89 -9.16 -3.21
CA HIS A 211 7.88 -9.27 -4.27
C HIS A 211 7.27 -9.85 -5.56
N GLU A 212 6.04 -9.47 -5.89
CA GLU A 212 5.38 -9.99 -7.09
C GLU A 212 6.08 -9.49 -8.37
N PRO A 213 6.35 -10.38 -9.35
CA PRO A 213 6.93 -9.97 -10.62
C PRO A 213 6.04 -8.98 -11.36
N ASP A 214 6.66 -8.19 -12.25
CA ASP A 214 5.90 -7.42 -13.23
C ASP A 214 4.96 -8.33 -14.03
N ASP A 215 3.85 -7.74 -14.47
CA ASP A 215 2.75 -8.37 -15.19
C ASP A 215 1.96 -9.39 -14.36
N CYS A 216 2.32 -9.75 -13.13
CA CYS A 216 1.45 -10.56 -12.29
C CYS A 216 0.17 -9.79 -11.93
N LEU A 217 -1.00 -10.43 -11.96
CA LEU A 217 -2.24 -9.78 -11.52
C LEU A 217 -2.21 -9.57 -10.00
N GLY A 218 -2.46 -8.33 -9.58
CA GLY A 218 -2.48 -7.91 -8.19
C GLY A 218 -3.83 -8.09 -7.50
N ALA A 219 -3.99 -7.40 -6.37
CA ALA A 219 -5.15 -7.48 -5.50
C ALA A 219 -6.24 -6.48 -5.91
N ALA A 220 -7.40 -6.99 -6.32
CA ALA A 220 -8.58 -6.18 -6.64
C ALA A 220 -9.34 -5.71 -5.39
N GLY A 221 -10.00 -4.55 -5.50
CA GLY A 221 -10.90 -4.04 -4.46
C GLY A 221 -10.22 -3.42 -3.23
N ALA A 222 -8.91 -3.23 -3.24
CA ALA A 222 -8.20 -2.46 -2.22
C ALA A 222 -8.47 -0.96 -2.44
N GLN A 223 -8.74 -0.22 -1.36
CA GLN A 223 -8.89 1.23 -1.43
C GLN A 223 -7.55 1.90 -1.18
N ILE A 224 -7.21 2.89 -2.01
CA ILE A 224 -6.03 3.74 -1.83
C ILE A 224 -6.55 5.09 -1.37
N GLU A 225 -6.13 5.52 -0.19
CA GLU A 225 -6.46 6.82 0.37
C GLU A 225 -5.23 7.72 0.34
N ILE A 226 -5.42 8.94 -0.15
CA ILE A 226 -4.42 10.00 -0.21
C ILE A 226 -4.95 11.18 0.60
N VAL A 227 -4.15 11.59 1.57
CA VAL A 227 -4.40 12.77 2.41
C VAL A 227 -3.37 13.82 2.05
N ASP A 228 -3.84 14.98 1.61
CA ASP A 228 -2.97 16.09 1.22
C ASP A 228 -2.56 16.97 2.42
N ASP A 229 -1.62 17.88 2.22
CA ASP A 229 -1.09 18.77 3.28
C ASP A 229 -2.14 19.78 3.80
N ALA A 230 -3.23 19.99 3.05
CA ALA A 230 -4.38 20.78 3.51
C ALA A 230 -5.37 19.93 4.34
N GLY A 231 -5.14 18.62 4.47
CA GLY A 231 -5.98 17.66 5.17
C GLY A 231 -7.16 17.14 4.32
N ALA A 232 -7.19 17.41 3.01
CA ALA A 232 -8.20 16.86 2.12
C ALA A 232 -7.92 15.38 1.83
N VAL A 233 -8.97 14.57 1.87
CA VAL A 233 -8.91 13.12 1.66
C VAL A 233 -9.50 12.78 0.30
N THR A 234 -8.74 12.06 -0.52
CA THR A 234 -9.19 11.52 -1.81
C THR A 234 -8.93 10.02 -1.86
N THR A 235 -9.87 9.25 -2.40
CA THR A 235 -9.76 7.79 -2.49
C THR A 235 -9.91 7.28 -3.91
N THR A 236 -9.19 6.22 -4.25
CA THR A 236 -9.41 5.39 -5.45
C THR A 236 -9.47 3.91 -5.07
N THR A 237 -9.77 3.01 -6.00
CA THR A 237 -9.91 1.57 -5.74
C THR A 237 -9.20 0.77 -6.83
N THR A 238 -8.53 -0.31 -6.43
CA THR A 238 -7.85 -1.18 -7.39
C THR A 238 -8.82 -1.95 -8.27
N ASN A 239 -8.51 -2.00 -9.56
CA ASN A 239 -9.26 -2.76 -10.56
C ASN A 239 -8.94 -4.26 -10.51
N GLY A 240 -9.48 -5.03 -11.47
CA GLY A 240 -9.30 -6.49 -11.53
C GLY A 240 -7.86 -6.98 -11.69
N SER A 241 -6.94 -6.12 -12.17
CA SER A 241 -5.50 -6.44 -12.25
C SER A 241 -4.72 -5.95 -11.02
N GLY A 242 -5.37 -5.35 -10.02
CA GLY A 242 -4.73 -4.72 -8.87
C GLY A 242 -4.21 -3.31 -9.11
N ASN A 243 -4.38 -2.75 -10.32
CA ASN A 243 -3.95 -1.40 -10.65
C ASN A 243 -4.91 -0.35 -10.09
N PHE A 244 -4.37 0.81 -9.73
CA PHE A 244 -5.14 2.01 -9.44
C PHE A 244 -4.56 3.21 -10.18
N THR A 245 -5.44 4.15 -10.50
CA THR A 245 -5.09 5.45 -11.07
C THR A 245 -5.87 6.53 -10.32
N LEU A 246 -5.29 7.73 -10.25
CA LEU A 246 -5.94 8.92 -9.72
C LEU A 246 -5.39 10.18 -10.38
N ASN A 247 -6.30 11.08 -10.73
CA ASN A 247 -5.98 12.41 -11.23
C ASN A 247 -6.58 13.47 -10.33
N GLY A 248 -5.79 14.51 -10.01
CA GLY A 248 -6.24 15.59 -9.16
C GLY A 248 -5.17 16.63 -8.90
N SER A 249 -5.51 17.63 -8.09
CA SER A 249 -4.56 18.62 -7.58
C SER A 249 -4.48 18.45 -6.07
N PHE A 250 -3.26 18.34 -5.56
CA PHE A 250 -2.98 18.02 -4.15
C PHE A 250 -2.01 19.03 -3.58
N ALA A 251 -2.21 19.38 -2.31
CA ALA A 251 -1.18 20.05 -1.52
C ALA A 251 -0.15 19.01 -1.06
N PHE A 252 1.12 19.20 -1.44
CA PHE A 252 2.21 18.31 -1.03
C PHE A 252 2.92 18.85 0.21
N PRO A 253 3.48 17.98 1.08
CA PRO A 253 3.61 16.52 0.90
C PRO A 253 2.30 15.76 1.16
N VAL A 254 2.08 14.64 0.46
CA VAL A 254 0.88 13.80 0.67
C VAL A 254 1.20 12.54 1.46
N LYS A 255 0.24 12.07 2.25
CA LYS A 255 0.27 10.77 2.93
C LYS A 255 -0.61 9.79 2.17
N VAL A 256 -0.12 8.57 1.98
CA VAL A 256 -0.84 7.53 1.23
C VAL A 256 -1.02 6.30 2.11
N ARG A 257 -2.16 5.62 2.02
CA ARG A 257 -2.37 4.31 2.65
C ARG A 257 -3.25 3.39 1.81
N VAL A 258 -2.98 2.10 1.90
CA VAL A 258 -3.84 1.03 1.35
C VAL A 258 -4.80 0.58 2.44
N ILE A 259 -6.07 0.39 2.12
CA ILE A 259 -7.12 -0.04 3.02
C ILE A 259 -7.81 -1.27 2.42
N ALA A 260 -7.85 -2.37 3.18
CA ALA A 260 -8.58 -3.57 2.80
C ALA A 260 -9.00 -4.35 4.05
N GLY A 261 -10.19 -4.97 4.02
CA GLY A 261 -10.66 -5.82 5.12
C GLY A 261 -10.75 -5.13 6.48
N GLY A 262 -10.97 -3.81 6.50
CA GLY A 262 -11.02 -3.02 7.74
C GLY A 262 -9.65 -2.69 8.36
N LYS A 263 -8.56 -3.11 7.71
CA LYS A 263 -7.18 -2.76 8.07
C LYS A 263 -6.64 -1.70 7.11
N SER A 264 -5.57 -1.00 7.54
CA SER A 264 -4.85 -0.05 6.69
C SER A 264 -3.34 -0.22 6.80
N LEU A 265 -2.64 -0.08 5.69
CA LEU A 265 -1.19 -0.08 5.58
C LEU A 265 -0.74 1.28 5.01
N PRO A 266 -0.18 2.16 5.84
CA PRO A 266 0.30 3.46 5.38
C PRO A 266 1.66 3.37 4.69
N MET A 267 1.93 4.37 3.86
CA MET A 267 3.27 4.66 3.40
C MET A 267 4.05 5.37 4.51
N VAL A 268 5.31 4.99 4.72
CA VAL A 268 6.16 5.52 5.81
C VAL A 268 6.62 6.95 5.52
N THR A 269 7.06 7.19 4.29
CA THR A 269 7.51 8.50 3.82
C THR A 269 6.31 9.25 3.21
N ALA A 270 6.25 10.57 3.40
CA ALA A 270 5.26 11.38 2.70
C ALA A 270 5.76 11.67 1.27
N LEU A 271 4.92 11.43 0.26
CA LEU A 271 5.28 11.63 -1.15
C LEU A 271 5.45 13.12 -1.45
N GLN A 272 6.45 13.43 -2.28
CA GLN A 272 6.70 14.76 -2.81
C GLN A 272 6.07 14.92 -4.20
N PRO A 273 6.01 16.16 -4.73
CA PRO A 273 5.60 16.36 -6.12
C PRO A 273 6.50 15.56 -7.06
N ALA A 274 5.89 14.95 -8.09
CA ALA A 274 6.51 14.06 -9.08
C ALA A 274 6.69 12.58 -8.67
N ASP A 275 6.52 12.22 -7.39
CA ASP A 275 6.61 10.82 -6.92
C ASP A 275 5.29 10.03 -7.11
N GLY A 276 4.48 10.45 -8.09
CA GLY A 276 3.13 9.92 -8.31
C GLY A 276 3.08 8.57 -9.03
N ASP A 277 4.17 8.18 -9.70
CA ASP A 277 4.28 6.89 -10.36
C ASP A 277 4.83 5.86 -9.35
N CYS A 278 3.94 5.32 -8.54
CA CYS A 278 4.29 4.62 -7.30
C CYS A 278 5.18 3.39 -7.56
N ASN A 279 5.01 2.74 -8.72
CA ASN A 279 5.78 1.55 -9.08
C ASN A 279 7.25 1.86 -9.46
N LEU A 280 7.66 3.14 -9.56
CA LEU A 280 9.08 3.52 -9.68
C LEU A 280 9.88 3.14 -8.43
N CYS A 281 9.30 3.36 -7.25
CA CYS A 281 9.91 2.97 -5.97
C CYS A 281 9.43 1.58 -5.55
N HIS A 282 8.15 1.28 -5.74
CA HIS A 282 7.56 -0.02 -5.40
C HIS A 282 7.76 -1.10 -6.48
N THR A 283 9.01 -1.33 -6.85
CA THR A 283 9.42 -2.39 -7.78
C THR A 283 9.33 -3.77 -7.11
N GLN A 284 9.55 -4.85 -7.88
CA GLN A 284 9.62 -6.21 -7.34
C GLN A 284 10.58 -6.32 -6.15
N ASN A 285 11.72 -5.64 -6.21
CA ASN A 285 12.75 -5.71 -5.17
C ASN A 285 12.79 -4.45 -4.28
N GLY A 286 11.92 -3.48 -4.56
CA GLY A 286 12.01 -2.16 -3.96
C GLY A 286 13.11 -1.28 -4.58
N ALA A 287 12.92 0.03 -4.46
CA ALA A 287 13.85 1.08 -4.83
C ALA A 287 13.57 2.32 -3.98
N ASP A 288 14.55 3.21 -3.82
CA ASP A 288 14.41 4.47 -3.06
C ASP A 288 13.76 4.28 -1.68
N ASP A 289 14.34 3.35 -0.90
CA ASP A 289 13.90 2.93 0.45
C ASP A 289 12.54 2.22 0.54
N ALA A 290 11.82 2.06 -0.58
CA ALA A 290 10.68 1.16 -0.61
C ALA A 290 11.18 -0.30 -0.51
N PRO A 291 10.58 -1.15 0.34
CA PRO A 291 11.02 -2.52 0.57
C PRO A 291 10.62 -3.51 -0.54
N GLY A 292 9.72 -3.11 -1.45
CA GLY A 292 9.12 -3.99 -2.45
C GLY A 292 7.81 -3.41 -2.98
N ARG A 293 6.93 -4.30 -3.44
CA ARG A 293 5.58 -3.97 -3.92
C ARG A 293 4.74 -3.29 -2.85
N ILE A 294 3.77 -2.53 -3.32
CA ILE A 294 2.65 -2.07 -2.48
C ILE A 294 1.79 -3.30 -2.18
N ILE A 295 1.60 -3.63 -0.90
CA ILE A 295 0.86 -4.84 -0.49
C ILE A 295 -0.45 -4.52 0.21
N LEU A 296 -1.33 -5.52 0.27
CA LEU A 296 -2.48 -5.50 1.15
C LEU A 296 -2.04 -5.38 2.63
N PRO A 297 -2.84 -4.73 3.49
CA PRO A 297 -2.61 -4.74 4.93
C PRO A 297 -2.59 -6.16 5.52
N TYR A 298 -1.64 -6.44 6.41
CA TYR A 298 -1.38 -7.76 7.00
C TYR A 298 -1.80 -7.89 8.47
#